data_AF-A0AA35UGN1-F1
#
_entry.id   AF-A0AA35UGN1-F1
#
_cell.length_a   1.000
_cell.length_b   1.000
_cell.length_c   1.000
_cell.angle_alpha   90.00
_cell.angle_beta   90.00
_cell.angle_gamma   90.00
#
_symmetry.space_group_name_H-M   'P 1'
#
loop_
_entity.id
_entity.type
_entity.pdbx_description
1 polymer ?
#
loop_
_entity_poly.entity_id
_entity_poly.type
_entity_poly.pdbx_seq_one_letter_code
_entity_poly.pdbx_strand_id
1 'polypeptide(L)'
;MPSDNDKIELLVKRIKYAPSREWVNSYFELVKRIIKITGLDNDDPRLVMSLSPNSTGWRFPVTINNRYVVALRKKKENEQTKLYVGLIFTASAREIPQLRDSPDLGKWGQFRNLRGEDSDPPYFLRFGNFHELLYWLETSEQIYQSWSEALLAEVGRAKSSPYRKSHEPLMYKMAVDVNFRAEILDRVYTESKPGLGLLPEQIDEPQEFYEGASKSITVNAYERNPQARNACIEHYGAKCIICGFVFHEKYGEIGKGFIHVHHIKPLGEICAEYQVDPINDLCPVCPNCHAMLHMRKPPYSLNEIRAMLKR
;
A
#
# COMPACT_ATOMS: atom_id res chain seq x y z
N MET A 1 18.35 -4.43 30.04
CA MET A 1 17.66 -3.94 28.82
C MET A 1 17.38 -5.15 27.94
N PRO A 2 16.27 -5.20 27.19
CA PRO A 2 16.04 -6.29 26.24
C PRO A 2 17.21 -6.35 25.26
N SER A 3 17.62 -7.56 24.85
CA SER A 3 18.60 -7.70 23.78
C SER A 3 18.02 -7.19 22.45
N ASP A 4 18.87 -6.87 21.48
CA ASP A 4 18.40 -6.46 20.14
C ASP A 4 17.52 -7.55 19.50
N ASN A 5 17.81 -8.83 19.78
CA ASN A 5 16.96 -9.95 19.34
C ASN A 5 15.57 -9.92 19.99
N ASP A 6 15.45 -9.61 21.28
CA ASP A 6 14.16 -9.50 21.97
C ASP A 6 13.31 -8.35 21.39
N LYS A 7 13.96 -7.24 21.02
CA LYS A 7 13.30 -6.10 20.38
C LYS A 7 12.84 -6.42 18.96
N ILE A 8 13.63 -7.20 18.21
CA ILE A 8 13.25 -7.66 16.88
C ILE A 8 12.06 -8.63 16.95
N GLU A 9 12.06 -9.58 17.88
CA GLU A 9 10.92 -10.49 18.10
C GLU A 9 9.65 -9.72 18.48
N LEU A 10 9.80 -8.71 19.34
CA LEU A 10 8.70 -7.81 19.68
C LEU A 10 8.18 -7.05 18.44
N LEU A 11 9.08 -6.50 17.61
CA LEU A 11 8.73 -5.82 16.36
C LEU A 11 7.96 -6.77 15.42
N VAL A 12 8.47 -7.97 15.18
CA VAL A 12 7.82 -9.01 14.35
C VAL A 12 6.40 -9.28 14.86
N LYS A 13 6.25 -9.51 16.17
CA LYS A 13 4.93 -9.74 16.80
C LYS A 13 3.98 -8.55 16.61
N ARG A 14 4.50 -7.32 16.63
CA ARG A 14 3.70 -6.10 16.43
C ARG A 14 3.34 -5.85 14.96
N ILE A 15 4.16 -6.28 14.01
CA ILE A 15 3.85 -6.10 12.59
C ILE A 15 2.77 -7.08 12.13
N LYS A 16 2.67 -8.28 12.70
CA LYS A 16 1.60 -9.25 12.42
C LYS A 16 0.17 -8.68 12.51
N TYR A 17 -0.03 -7.54 13.16
CA TYR A 17 -1.33 -6.86 13.23
C TYR A 17 -1.71 -6.10 11.94
N ALA A 18 -0.78 -5.86 11.02
CA ALA A 18 -1.03 -5.16 9.77
C ALA A 18 -1.57 -6.11 8.68
N PRO A 19 -2.41 -5.62 7.75
CA PRO A 19 -3.16 -6.46 6.80
C PRO A 19 -2.32 -7.34 5.90
N SER A 20 -1.22 -6.79 5.38
CA SER A 20 -0.37 -7.46 4.41
C SER A 20 1.02 -6.85 4.41
N ARG A 21 1.97 -7.56 3.78
CA ARG A 21 3.32 -7.07 3.52
C ARG A 21 3.31 -5.73 2.79
N GLU A 22 2.49 -5.59 1.76
CA GLU A 22 2.35 -4.39 0.94
C GLU A 22 1.84 -3.23 1.78
N TRP A 23 0.84 -3.46 2.64
CA TRP A 23 0.33 -2.44 3.53
C TRP A 23 1.43 -1.90 4.46
N VAL A 24 2.24 -2.79 5.04
CA VAL A 24 3.35 -2.40 5.91
C VAL A 24 4.44 -1.65 5.14
N ASN A 25 4.76 -2.10 3.92
CA ASN A 25 5.68 -1.39 3.03
C ASN A 25 5.17 0.03 2.74
N SER A 26 3.92 0.20 2.32
CA SER A 26 3.31 1.50 2.04
C SER A 26 3.31 2.41 3.27
N TYR A 27 3.09 1.84 4.47
CA TYR A 27 3.18 2.58 5.72
C TYR A 27 4.59 3.10 5.99
N PHE A 28 5.61 2.24 5.87
CA PHE A 28 6.99 2.66 6.09
C PHE A 28 7.55 3.55 4.96
N GLU A 29 7.04 3.47 3.73
CA GLU A 29 7.31 4.45 2.68
C GLU A 29 6.70 5.82 3.00
N LEU A 30 5.48 5.88 3.55
CA LEU A 30 4.92 7.12 4.07
C LEU A 30 5.78 7.70 5.20
N VAL A 31 6.23 6.86 6.15
CA VAL A 31 7.16 7.29 7.21
C VAL A 31 8.48 7.79 6.65
N LYS A 32 9.04 7.14 5.62
CA LYS A 32 10.23 7.59 4.90
C LYS A 32 10.02 8.95 4.22
N ARG A 33 8.83 9.21 3.65
CA ARG A 33 8.45 10.53 3.12
C ARG A 33 8.46 11.59 4.24
N ILE A 34 7.92 11.28 5.43
CA ILE A 34 7.95 12.18 6.59
C ILE A 34 9.39 12.51 7.00
N ILE A 35 10.26 11.51 7.09
CA ILE A 35 11.68 11.69 7.41
C ILE A 35 12.35 12.59 6.36
N LYS A 36 12.10 12.36 5.07
CA LYS A 36 12.63 13.20 3.99
C LYS A 36 12.15 14.65 4.05
N ILE A 37 10.87 14.89 4.30
CA ILE A 37 10.30 16.25 4.39
C ILE A 37 10.87 16.99 5.59
N THR A 38 11.00 16.31 6.72
CA THR A 38 11.40 16.93 8.00
C THR A 38 12.91 17.03 8.18
N GLY A 39 13.68 16.23 7.44
CA GLY A 39 15.14 16.17 7.54
C GLY A 39 15.67 15.60 8.86
N LEU A 40 14.82 14.97 9.67
CA LEU A 40 15.20 14.42 10.98
C LEU A 40 15.84 13.04 10.81
N ASP A 41 17.01 12.85 11.41
CA ASP A 41 17.66 11.54 11.49
C ASP A 41 17.24 10.73 12.74
N ASN A 42 17.80 9.54 12.90
CA ASN A 42 17.53 8.64 14.03
C ASN A 42 17.86 9.27 15.39
N ASP A 43 18.94 10.04 15.44
CA ASP A 43 19.52 10.56 16.67
C ASP A 43 18.94 11.93 17.06
N ASP A 44 18.22 12.57 16.13
CA ASP A 44 17.55 13.84 16.36
C ASP A 44 16.61 13.79 17.59
N PRO A 45 16.80 14.67 18.58
CA PRO A 45 16.05 14.65 19.84
C PRO A 45 14.56 14.98 19.66
N ARG A 46 14.15 15.51 18.51
CA ARG A 46 12.76 15.84 18.18
C ARG A 46 11.97 14.64 17.65
N LEU A 47 12.65 13.65 17.05
CA LEU A 47 12.01 12.48 16.44
C LEU A 47 11.81 11.36 17.47
N VAL A 48 10.59 10.84 17.56
CA VAL A 48 10.28 9.66 18.36
C VAL A 48 9.48 8.67 17.53
N MET A 49 10.05 7.49 17.32
CA MET A 49 9.36 6.37 16.68
C MET A 49 9.29 5.25 17.70
N SER A 50 8.10 4.83 18.11
CA SER A 50 7.96 3.84 19.17
C SER A 50 7.25 2.57 18.67
N LEU A 51 7.56 1.43 19.29
CA LEU A 51 6.88 0.15 19.07
C LEU A 51 5.44 0.10 19.64
N SER A 52 4.95 1.23 20.12
CA SER A 52 3.72 1.52 20.86
C SER A 52 3.39 0.61 22.06
N PRO A 53 3.24 1.19 23.26
CA PRO A 53 2.72 0.48 24.44
C PRO A 53 1.23 0.15 24.28
N ASN A 54 0.75 -0.88 24.99
CA ASN A 54 -0.62 -1.40 24.88
C ASN A 54 -1.75 -0.40 25.24
N SER A 55 -1.46 0.84 25.66
CA SER A 55 -2.42 1.74 26.35
C SER A 55 -3.13 2.78 25.48
N THR A 56 -2.60 3.22 24.33
CA THR A 56 -3.17 4.36 23.56
C THR A 56 -4.06 3.93 22.37
N GLY A 57 -4.06 2.65 22.00
CA GLY A 57 -4.75 2.13 20.82
C GLY A 57 -4.09 2.49 19.48
N TRP A 58 -3.17 3.46 19.47
CA TRP A 58 -2.30 3.79 18.34
C TRP A 58 -1.11 2.84 18.29
N ARG A 59 -0.66 2.49 17.09
CA ARG A 59 0.43 1.56 16.78
C ARG A 59 1.42 2.26 15.87
N PHE A 60 2.69 1.94 16.06
CA PHE A 60 3.81 2.52 15.30
C PHE A 60 3.81 4.04 15.21
N PRO A 61 3.44 4.80 16.27
CA PRO A 61 3.36 6.23 16.14
C PRO A 61 4.75 6.83 15.85
N VAL A 62 4.75 7.77 14.92
CA VAL A 62 5.83 8.73 14.73
C VAL A 62 5.37 10.03 15.37
N THR A 63 6.15 10.50 16.33
CA THR A 63 5.95 11.78 17.02
C THR A 63 7.09 12.70 16.64
N ILE A 64 6.75 13.94 16.31
CA ILE A 64 7.71 15.03 16.21
C ILE A 64 7.41 15.99 17.34
N ASN A 65 8.40 16.23 18.20
CA ASN A 65 8.24 17.00 19.43
C ASN A 65 7.10 16.47 20.31
N ASN A 66 5.93 17.10 20.29
CA ASN A 66 4.83 16.78 21.21
C ASN A 66 3.63 16.09 20.55
N ARG A 67 3.58 16.02 19.21
CA ARG A 67 2.39 15.55 18.48
C ARG A 67 2.69 14.36 17.60
N TYR A 68 1.72 13.44 17.52
CA TYR A 68 1.75 12.38 16.51
C TYR A 68 1.62 13.01 15.13
N VAL A 69 2.53 12.64 14.24
CA VAL A 69 2.49 13.06 12.83
C VAL A 69 1.96 11.97 11.93
N VAL A 70 2.20 10.70 12.29
CA VAL A 70 1.52 9.54 11.72
C VAL A 70 1.38 8.44 12.76
N ALA A 71 0.27 7.71 12.75
CA ALA A 71 0.09 6.52 13.59
C ALA A 71 -0.99 5.59 13.00
N LEU A 72 -0.93 4.30 13.32
CA LEU A 72 -1.94 3.32 12.94
C LEU A 72 -2.92 3.08 14.08
N ARG A 73 -4.22 2.99 13.81
CA ARG A 73 -5.21 2.56 14.81
C ARG A 73 -6.04 1.41 14.28
N LYS A 74 -6.20 0.37 15.10
CA LYS A 74 -7.13 -0.73 14.88
C LYS A 74 -8.36 -0.53 15.75
N LYS A 75 -9.56 -0.62 15.16
CA LYS A 75 -10.83 -0.49 15.89
C LYS A 75 -11.76 -1.60 15.43
N LYS A 76 -12.40 -2.29 16.39
CA LYS A 76 -13.52 -3.18 16.09
C LYS A 76 -14.78 -2.33 15.93
N GLU A 77 -15.45 -2.44 14.80
CA GLU A 77 -16.74 -1.80 14.50
C GLU A 77 -17.67 -2.86 13.91
N ASN A 78 -18.84 -3.08 14.52
CA ASN A 78 -19.83 -4.06 14.07
C ASN A 78 -19.21 -5.44 13.78
N GLU A 79 -18.43 -5.95 14.73
CA GLU A 79 -17.70 -7.24 14.66
C GLU A 79 -16.58 -7.32 13.61
N GLN A 80 -16.48 -6.33 12.71
CA GLN A 80 -15.40 -6.20 11.74
C GLN A 80 -14.24 -5.39 12.30
N THR A 81 -13.02 -5.82 11.99
CA THR A 81 -11.82 -5.04 12.29
C THR A 81 -11.61 -4.00 11.19
N LYS A 82 -11.62 -2.71 11.54
CA LYS A 82 -11.17 -1.63 10.67
C LYS A 82 -9.81 -1.09 11.11
N LEU A 83 -9.03 -0.68 10.12
CA LEU A 83 -7.75 -0.01 10.31
C LEU A 83 -7.84 1.41 9.82
N TYR A 84 -7.19 2.30 10.56
CA TYR A 84 -7.13 3.70 10.28
C TYR A 84 -5.69 4.17 10.32
N VAL A 85 -5.28 4.95 9.32
CA VAL A 85 -4.03 5.72 9.38
C VAL A 85 -4.37 7.12 9.83
N GLY A 86 -3.81 7.55 10.95
CA GLY A 86 -3.90 8.93 11.42
C GLY A 86 -2.74 9.73 10.84
N LEU A 87 -3.02 10.94 10.31
CA LEU A 87 -2.01 11.83 9.74
C LEU A 87 -2.28 13.27 10.16
N ILE A 88 -1.22 14.03 10.42
CA ILE A 88 -1.32 15.44 10.81
C ILE A 88 -1.59 16.36 9.62
N PHE A 89 -2.42 17.38 9.79
CA PHE A 89 -2.66 18.44 8.82
C PHE A 89 -2.77 19.79 9.51
N THR A 90 -2.47 20.88 8.80
CA THR A 90 -2.67 22.24 9.32
C THR A 90 -4.14 22.54 9.58
N ALA A 91 -4.43 23.64 10.28
CA ALA A 91 -5.80 24.07 10.55
C ALA A 91 -6.61 24.37 9.27
N SER A 92 -5.93 24.71 8.16
CA SER A 92 -6.55 24.93 6.85
C SER A 92 -7.10 23.65 6.20
N ALA A 93 -6.86 22.46 6.76
CA ALA A 93 -7.45 21.22 6.27
C ALA A 93 -8.99 21.27 6.19
N ARG A 94 -9.64 22.09 7.02
CA ARG A 94 -11.09 22.33 7.00
C ARG A 94 -11.60 22.98 5.71
N GLU A 95 -10.71 23.65 4.98
CA GLU A 95 -11.01 24.37 3.74
C GLU A 95 -10.75 23.49 2.50
N ILE A 96 -10.11 22.33 2.66
CA ILE A 96 -9.78 21.41 1.58
C ILE A 96 -11.00 20.52 1.27
N PRO A 97 -11.59 20.57 0.06
CA PRO A 97 -12.83 19.85 -0.25
C PRO A 97 -12.80 18.35 0.06
N GLN A 98 -11.71 17.67 -0.27
CA GLN A 98 -11.55 16.22 -0.05
C GLN A 98 -11.47 15.85 1.44
N LEU A 99 -11.01 16.78 2.29
CA LEU A 99 -10.86 16.54 3.72
C LEU A 99 -12.09 17.02 4.51
N ARG A 100 -12.87 17.97 3.96
CA ARG A 100 -13.95 18.69 4.64
C ARG A 100 -14.99 17.78 5.31
N ASP A 101 -15.30 16.65 4.68
CA ASP A 101 -16.29 15.70 5.20
C ASP A 101 -15.69 14.66 6.15
N SER A 102 -14.40 14.78 6.48
CA SER A 102 -13.74 13.92 7.45
C SER A 102 -14.43 14.04 8.81
N PRO A 103 -14.81 12.91 9.45
CA PRO A 103 -15.42 12.94 10.78
C PRO A 103 -14.46 13.47 11.87
N ASP A 104 -13.17 13.60 11.54
CA ASP A 104 -12.13 14.10 12.43
C ASP A 104 -11.90 15.62 12.35
N LEU A 105 -12.52 16.33 11.41
CA LEU A 105 -12.48 17.79 11.39
C LEU A 105 -13.33 18.46 12.49
N GLY A 106 -13.97 17.65 13.34
CA GLY A 106 -14.61 18.11 14.57
C GLY A 106 -13.64 18.25 15.76
N LYS A 107 -14.19 18.60 16.93
CA LYS A 107 -13.47 18.88 18.20
C LYS A 107 -12.53 17.75 18.66
N TRP A 108 -12.74 16.51 18.20
CA TRP A 108 -11.99 15.33 18.65
C TRP A 108 -10.75 15.01 17.83
N GLY A 109 -10.67 15.47 16.58
CA GLY A 109 -9.48 15.27 15.74
C GLY A 109 -8.52 16.44 15.76
N GLN A 110 -8.89 17.59 16.33
CA GLN A 110 -7.97 18.72 16.50
C GLN A 110 -7.08 18.52 17.73
N PHE A 111 -5.77 18.76 17.58
CA PHE A 111 -4.89 18.80 18.74
C PHE A 111 -5.27 19.96 19.66
N ARG A 112 -4.91 19.86 20.94
CA ARG A 112 -4.98 21.01 21.85
C ARG A 112 -3.76 21.90 21.64
N ASN A 113 -3.95 23.20 21.81
CA ASN A 113 -2.83 24.12 21.93
C ASN A 113 -1.97 23.72 23.13
N LEU A 114 -0.66 23.66 22.90
CA LEU A 114 0.29 23.54 23.99
C LEU A 114 0.48 24.91 24.65
N ARG A 115 1.09 24.93 25.84
CA ARG A 115 1.31 26.16 26.58
C ARG A 115 2.15 27.14 25.74
N GLY A 116 1.59 28.32 25.48
CA GLY A 116 2.25 29.36 24.68
C GLY A 116 1.98 29.30 23.17
N GLU A 117 1.00 28.50 22.73
CA GLU A 117 0.53 28.49 21.34
C GLU A 117 -0.69 29.40 21.16
N ASP A 118 -0.55 30.44 20.32
CA ASP A 118 -1.62 31.36 19.95
C ASP A 118 -2.20 31.07 18.54
N SER A 119 -1.63 30.12 17.81
CA SER A 119 -2.09 29.70 16.47
C SER A 119 -3.20 28.65 16.55
N ASP A 120 -4.01 28.54 15.49
CA ASP A 120 -4.96 27.43 15.36
C ASP A 120 -4.23 26.07 15.37
N PRO A 121 -4.65 25.11 16.21
CA PRO A 121 -3.96 23.83 16.31
C PRO A 121 -4.20 22.97 15.05
N PRO A 122 -3.21 22.13 14.69
CA PRO A 122 -3.34 21.18 13.60
C PRO A 122 -4.36 20.08 13.93
N TYR A 123 -4.87 19.45 12.89
CA TYR A 123 -5.71 18.26 12.97
C TYR A 123 -4.89 16.99 12.87
N PHE A 124 -5.40 15.91 13.47
CA PHE A 124 -4.95 14.54 13.29
C PHE A 124 -6.11 13.72 12.72
N LEU A 125 -6.17 13.67 11.39
CA LEU A 125 -7.28 13.08 10.64
C LEU A 125 -7.07 11.59 10.45
N ARG A 126 -8.13 10.78 10.57
CA ARG A 126 -8.09 9.33 10.40
C ARG A 126 -8.65 8.93 9.05
N PHE A 127 -7.90 8.10 8.34
CA PHE A 127 -8.26 7.59 7.03
C PHE A 127 -8.47 6.08 7.10
N GLY A 128 -9.69 5.63 6.79
CA GLY A 128 -10.02 4.20 6.71
C GLY A 128 -9.55 3.54 5.40
N ASN A 129 -9.39 4.35 4.34
CA ASN A 129 -8.83 3.92 3.06
C ASN A 129 -7.40 4.46 2.92
N PHE A 130 -6.40 3.60 3.15
CA PHE A 130 -5.01 4.02 3.10
C PHE A 130 -4.52 4.33 1.67
N HIS A 131 -5.02 3.60 0.67
CA HIS A 131 -4.64 3.85 -0.72
C HIS A 131 -5.14 5.20 -1.24
N GLU A 132 -6.37 5.56 -0.89
CA GLU A 132 -6.94 6.88 -1.19
C GLU A 132 -6.13 8.01 -0.53
N LEU A 133 -5.74 7.85 0.74
CA LEU A 133 -4.85 8.80 1.41
C LEU A 133 -3.53 8.98 0.64
N LEU A 134 -2.88 7.88 0.25
CA LEU A 134 -1.62 7.95 -0.49
C LEU A 134 -1.80 8.63 -1.86
N TYR A 135 -2.87 8.29 -2.57
CA TYR A 135 -3.24 8.91 -3.83
C TYR A 135 -3.46 10.42 -3.67
N TRP A 136 -4.18 10.86 -2.65
CA TRP A 136 -4.39 12.29 -2.36
C TRP A 136 -3.09 13.01 -2.02
N LEU A 137 -2.19 12.39 -1.25
CA LEU A 137 -0.87 12.95 -0.96
C LEU A 137 0.05 13.05 -2.19
N GLU A 138 -0.28 12.39 -3.30
CA GLU A 138 0.48 12.42 -4.56
C GLU A 138 -0.15 13.33 -5.60
N THR A 139 -1.48 13.44 -5.63
CA THR A 139 -2.23 14.11 -6.69
C THR A 139 -2.83 15.46 -6.30
N SER A 140 -3.02 15.71 -5.00
CA SER A 140 -3.59 16.97 -4.51
C SER A 140 -2.51 17.83 -3.86
N GLU A 141 -2.15 18.91 -4.56
CA GLU A 141 -1.18 19.89 -4.07
C GLU A 141 -1.61 20.51 -2.73
N GLN A 142 -2.90 20.84 -2.58
CA GLN A 142 -3.44 21.43 -1.34
C GLN A 142 -3.30 20.49 -0.14
N ILE A 143 -3.60 19.20 -0.33
CA ILE A 143 -3.47 18.18 0.73
C ILE A 143 -2.00 18.00 1.09
N TYR A 144 -1.13 17.88 0.08
CA TYR A 144 0.31 17.75 0.30
C TYR A 144 0.91 18.97 1.02
N GLN A 145 0.52 20.18 0.64
CA GLN A 145 0.94 21.42 1.29
C GLN A 145 0.48 21.45 2.75
N SER A 146 -0.81 21.24 3.02
CA SER A 146 -1.34 21.21 4.39
C SER A 146 -0.67 20.16 5.27
N TRP A 147 -0.36 18.98 4.72
CA TRP A 147 0.36 17.93 5.44
C TRP A 147 1.82 18.31 5.71
N SER A 148 2.57 18.72 4.68
CA SER A 148 3.99 19.02 4.78
C SER A 148 4.28 20.25 5.65
N GLU A 149 3.46 21.29 5.56
CA GLU A 149 3.54 22.46 6.45
C GLU A 149 3.29 22.07 7.91
N ALA A 150 2.33 21.18 8.17
CA ALA A 150 2.08 20.70 9.53
C ALA A 150 3.30 19.94 10.09
N LEU A 151 3.95 19.11 9.28
CA LEU A 151 5.19 18.43 9.67
C LEU A 151 6.29 19.43 10.03
N LEU A 152 6.56 20.40 9.15
CA LEU A 152 7.62 21.39 9.34
C LEU A 152 7.33 22.32 10.52
N ALA A 153 6.07 22.69 10.73
CA ALA A 153 5.64 23.43 11.91
C ALA A 153 5.93 22.66 13.20
N GLU A 154 5.68 21.33 13.23
CA GLU A 154 6.04 20.50 14.38
C GLU A 154 7.56 20.41 14.57
N VAL A 155 8.37 20.34 13.50
CA VAL A 155 9.84 20.35 13.59
C VAL A 155 10.35 21.65 14.22
N GLY A 156 9.81 22.79 13.81
CA GLY A 156 10.19 24.12 14.30
C GLY A 156 9.68 24.44 15.71
N ARG A 157 8.72 23.67 16.24
CA ARG A 157 8.03 23.96 17.50
C ARG A 157 8.91 23.87 18.73
N ALA A 158 9.81 22.89 18.78
CA ALA A 158 10.68 22.66 19.93
C ALA A 158 12.00 22.01 19.52
N LYS A 159 12.96 22.04 20.45
CA LYS A 159 14.31 21.48 20.25
C LYS A 159 14.40 20.00 20.60
N SER A 160 13.42 19.45 21.32
CA SER A 160 13.40 18.04 21.70
C SER A 160 11.98 17.57 22.08
N SER A 161 11.75 16.27 21.94
CA SER A 161 10.53 15.62 22.39
C SER A 161 10.64 15.18 23.86
N PRO A 162 9.64 15.45 24.72
CA PRO A 162 9.58 14.86 26.06
C PRO A 162 9.42 13.32 26.02
N TYR A 163 9.04 12.77 24.87
CA TYR A 163 8.86 11.34 24.65
C TYR A 163 10.12 10.65 24.10
N ARG A 164 11.26 11.35 23.97
CA ARG A 164 12.48 10.82 23.35
C ARG A 164 12.96 9.49 23.94
N LYS A 165 12.76 9.26 25.24
CA LYS A 165 13.06 7.98 25.92
C LYS A 165 12.33 6.76 25.35
N SER A 166 11.25 6.98 24.59
CA SER A 166 10.45 5.93 23.95
C SER A 166 10.82 5.70 22.48
N HIS A 167 11.84 6.40 21.98
CA HIS A 167 12.34 6.20 20.62
C HIS A 167 13.01 4.83 20.49
N GLU A 168 12.65 4.09 19.46
CA GLU A 168 13.18 2.78 19.13
C GLU A 168 13.86 2.83 17.75
N PRO A 169 15.20 2.74 17.68
CA PRO A 169 15.95 2.86 16.43
C PRO A 169 15.57 1.84 15.36
N LEU A 170 15.08 0.65 15.75
CA LEU A 170 14.60 -0.36 14.80
C LEU A 170 13.40 0.16 13.98
N MET A 171 12.56 1.03 14.53
CA MET A 171 11.45 1.64 13.81
C MET A 171 11.94 2.63 12.75
N TYR A 172 12.98 3.40 13.06
CA TYR A 172 13.65 4.25 12.09
C TYR A 172 14.28 3.42 10.98
N LYS A 173 14.99 2.35 11.37
CA LYS A 173 15.61 1.40 10.43
C LYS A 173 14.59 0.77 9.48
N MET A 174 13.40 0.38 9.97
CA MET A 174 12.30 -0.09 9.13
C MET A 174 11.86 0.92 8.05
N ALA A 175 11.97 2.22 8.30
CA ALA A 175 11.60 3.24 7.32
C ALA A 175 12.68 3.48 6.26
N VAL A 176 13.96 3.47 6.66
CA VAL A 176 15.06 3.90 5.78
C VAL A 176 15.84 2.75 5.12
N ASP A 177 15.93 1.60 5.78
CA ASP A 177 16.68 0.42 5.31
C ASP A 177 15.70 -0.60 4.72
N VAL A 178 15.65 -0.64 3.38
CA VAL A 178 14.73 -1.50 2.63
C VAL A 178 15.06 -2.99 2.83
N ASN A 179 16.33 -3.35 3.00
CA ASN A 179 16.75 -4.73 3.17
C ASN A 179 16.39 -5.23 4.56
N PHE A 180 16.65 -4.43 5.59
CA PHE A 180 16.22 -4.74 6.95
C PHE A 180 14.69 -4.84 7.03
N ARG A 181 13.97 -3.91 6.41
CA ARG A 181 12.51 -4.00 6.33
C ARG A 181 12.07 -5.30 5.65
N ALA A 182 12.67 -5.68 4.52
CA ALA A 182 12.35 -6.91 3.82
C ALA A 182 12.59 -8.15 4.70
N GLU A 183 13.72 -8.23 5.41
CA GLU A 183 14.05 -9.33 6.32
C GLU A 183 13.01 -9.48 7.44
N ILE A 184 12.64 -8.36 8.08
CA ILE A 184 11.61 -8.37 9.13
C ILE A 184 10.26 -8.81 8.56
N LEU A 185 9.88 -8.29 7.38
CA LEU A 185 8.63 -8.66 6.74
C LEU A 185 8.62 -10.13 6.30
N ASP A 186 9.75 -10.68 5.85
CA ASP A 186 9.87 -12.10 5.52
C ASP A 186 9.66 -12.99 6.74
N ARG A 187 10.09 -12.54 7.93
CA ARG A 187 9.83 -13.25 9.21
C ARG A 187 8.39 -13.13 9.70
N VAL A 188 7.71 -12.04 9.36
CA VAL A 188 6.31 -11.81 9.75
C VAL A 188 5.37 -12.59 8.84
N TYR A 189 5.62 -12.48 7.54
CA TYR A 189 4.82 -13.00 6.45
C TYR A 189 5.55 -14.18 5.79
N THR A 190 6.13 -15.08 6.60
CA THR A 190 6.90 -16.24 6.11
C THR A 190 6.03 -17.24 5.33
N GLU A 191 4.71 -17.18 5.50
CA GLU A 191 3.71 -17.86 4.65
C GLU A 191 3.45 -17.12 3.33
N SER A 192 4.08 -15.97 3.14
CA SER A 192 4.03 -15.08 1.97
C SER A 192 5.44 -14.80 1.44
N LYS A 193 6.36 -15.76 1.54
CA LYS A 193 7.33 -15.89 0.44
C LYS A 193 6.48 -16.09 -0.81
N PRO A 194 6.60 -15.27 -1.87
CA PRO A 194 6.17 -15.73 -3.18
C PRO A 194 7.11 -16.90 -3.52
N GLY A 195 6.71 -18.09 -3.12
CA GLY A 195 7.07 -19.29 -3.83
C GLY A 195 6.73 -19.00 -5.29
N LEU A 196 7.69 -19.25 -6.17
CA LEU A 196 7.50 -19.56 -7.58
C LEU A 196 6.02 -19.47 -8.04
N GLY A 197 5.65 -18.33 -8.66
CA GLY A 197 4.51 -18.16 -9.56
C GLY A 197 3.11 -18.51 -9.04
N LEU A 198 2.23 -17.51 -8.90
CA LEU A 198 0.78 -17.72 -8.96
C LEU A 198 0.12 -16.73 -9.93
N LEU A 199 -0.71 -17.29 -10.81
CA LEU A 199 -1.52 -16.61 -11.81
C LEU A 199 -2.74 -15.92 -11.15
N PRO A 200 -3.41 -14.98 -11.84
CA PRO A 200 -4.52 -14.16 -11.30
C PRO A 200 -5.75 -14.91 -10.78
N GLU A 201 -5.83 -16.23 -10.96
CA GLU A 201 -7.02 -17.04 -10.69
C GLU A 201 -7.08 -17.61 -9.26
N GLN A 202 -6.06 -17.41 -8.43
CA GLN A 202 -6.07 -17.87 -7.02
C GLN A 202 -6.31 -16.70 -6.06
N ILE A 203 -7.56 -16.58 -5.62
CA ILE A 203 -7.93 -15.77 -4.45
C ILE A 203 -7.91 -16.71 -3.24
N ASP A 204 -6.97 -16.51 -2.32
CA ASP A 204 -6.93 -17.26 -1.06
C ASP A 204 -7.98 -16.73 -0.08
N GLU A 205 -9.01 -17.53 0.19
CA GLU A 205 -9.68 -17.54 1.49
C GLU A 205 -8.96 -18.54 2.41
N PRO A 206 -8.91 -18.27 3.73
CA PRO A 206 -8.18 -19.15 4.66
C PRO A 206 -8.90 -20.50 4.73
N GLN A 207 -8.25 -21.59 4.32
CA GLN A 207 -8.75 -22.92 4.63
C GLN A 207 -7.66 -23.89 5.06
N GLU A 208 -7.98 -24.59 6.14
CA GLU A 208 -7.34 -25.81 6.61
C GLU A 208 -7.33 -26.85 5.48
N PHE A 209 -6.17 -27.47 5.28
CA PHE A 209 -5.87 -28.35 4.16
C PHE A 209 -6.64 -29.69 4.27
N TYR A 210 -7.62 -29.90 3.40
CA TYR A 210 -8.20 -31.22 3.12
C TYR A 210 -8.04 -31.56 1.62
N GLU A 211 -7.40 -32.69 1.32
CA GLU A 211 -7.17 -33.17 -0.04
C GLU A 211 -8.46 -33.79 -0.63
N GLY A 212 -8.81 -33.46 -1.88
CA GLY A 212 -9.98 -34.02 -2.58
C GLY A 212 -11.30 -33.25 -2.45
N ALA A 213 -11.32 -32.10 -1.77
CA ALA A 213 -12.51 -31.24 -1.74
C ALA A 213 -12.72 -30.55 -3.09
N SER A 214 -13.73 -30.99 -3.85
CA SER A 214 -14.18 -30.25 -5.04
C SER A 214 -14.79 -28.93 -4.61
N LYS A 215 -14.05 -27.84 -4.78
CA LYS A 215 -14.53 -26.47 -4.63
C LYS A 215 -14.92 -25.93 -6.00
N SER A 216 -16.17 -25.50 -6.16
CA SER A 216 -16.51 -24.59 -7.26
C SER A 216 -15.92 -23.22 -6.92
N ILE A 217 -14.78 -22.89 -7.51
CA ILE A 217 -14.24 -21.54 -7.47
C ILE A 217 -15.20 -20.69 -8.31
N THR A 218 -15.95 -19.80 -7.68
CA THR A 218 -16.61 -18.72 -8.42
C THR A 218 -15.49 -17.78 -8.85
N VAL A 219 -14.97 -18.00 -10.06
CA VAL A 219 -14.00 -17.11 -10.68
C VAL A 219 -14.67 -15.73 -10.75
N ASN A 220 -14.30 -14.84 -9.83
CA ASN A 220 -14.80 -13.47 -9.80
C ASN A 220 -14.35 -12.79 -11.09
N ALA A 221 -15.19 -12.86 -12.13
CA ALA A 221 -15.65 -11.80 -13.03
C ALA A 221 -14.70 -10.61 -13.31
N TYR A 222 -13.40 -10.84 -13.38
CA TYR A 222 -12.42 -9.89 -13.90
C TYR A 222 -11.98 -10.24 -15.34
N GLU A 223 -12.64 -11.21 -15.97
CA GLU A 223 -12.90 -11.19 -17.41
C GLU A 223 -14.13 -10.31 -17.67
N ARG A 224 -13.98 -8.98 -17.60
CA ARG A 224 -15.10 -8.03 -17.48
C ARG A 224 -16.03 -7.91 -18.71
N ASN A 225 -15.71 -8.49 -19.87
CA ASN A 225 -16.69 -8.64 -20.96
C ASN A 225 -16.24 -9.75 -21.93
N PRO A 226 -16.91 -10.93 -21.95
CA PRO A 226 -16.61 -12.01 -22.89
C PRO A 226 -16.68 -11.58 -24.36
N GLN A 227 -17.53 -10.61 -24.70
CA GLN A 227 -17.65 -10.07 -26.05
C GLN A 227 -16.42 -9.25 -26.41
N ALA A 228 -15.89 -8.43 -25.50
CA ALA A 228 -14.66 -7.67 -25.73
C ALA A 228 -13.44 -8.59 -25.85
N ARG A 229 -13.38 -9.65 -25.02
CA ARG A 229 -12.34 -10.69 -25.13
C ARG A 229 -12.40 -11.38 -26.51
N ASN A 230 -13.59 -11.81 -26.93
CA ASN A 230 -13.75 -12.50 -28.21
C ASN A 230 -13.46 -11.57 -29.39
N ALA A 231 -13.90 -10.31 -29.35
CA ALA A 231 -13.58 -9.31 -30.38
C ALA A 231 -12.07 -9.03 -30.48
N CYS A 232 -11.36 -8.95 -29.35
CA CYS A 232 -9.89 -8.84 -29.32
C CYS A 232 -9.23 -10.06 -29.98
N ILE A 233 -9.68 -11.28 -29.67
CA ILE A 233 -9.12 -12.52 -30.23
C ILE A 233 -9.48 -12.68 -31.71
N GLU A 234 -10.68 -12.30 -32.14
CA GLU A 234 -11.08 -12.30 -33.55
C GLU A 234 -10.24 -11.33 -34.38
N HIS A 235 -9.90 -10.16 -33.82
CA HIS A 235 -9.09 -9.16 -34.49
C HIS A 235 -7.59 -9.53 -34.54
N TYR A 236 -6.99 -9.90 -33.41
CA TYR A 236 -5.55 -10.13 -33.29
C TYR A 236 -5.10 -11.59 -33.46
N GLY A 237 -6.05 -12.53 -33.38
CA GLY A 237 -5.78 -13.96 -33.29
C GLY A 237 -5.29 -14.42 -31.91
N ALA A 238 -5.27 -15.73 -31.69
CA ALA A 238 -4.77 -16.36 -30.46
C ALA A 238 -3.23 -16.47 -30.45
N LYS A 239 -2.55 -15.36 -30.75
CA LYS A 239 -1.09 -15.26 -30.82
C LYS A 239 -0.58 -14.25 -29.80
N CYS A 240 0.40 -14.63 -29.00
CA CYS A 240 0.98 -13.71 -28.02
C CYS A 240 1.70 -12.53 -28.70
N ILE A 241 1.29 -11.30 -28.40
CA ILE A 241 1.89 -10.10 -28.99
C ILE A 241 3.31 -9.81 -28.46
N ILE A 242 3.70 -10.40 -27.34
CA ILE A 242 5.01 -10.19 -26.70
C ILE A 242 6.04 -11.18 -27.26
N CYS A 243 5.80 -12.48 -27.11
CA CYS A 243 6.77 -13.51 -27.50
C CYS A 243 6.41 -14.25 -28.80
N GLY A 244 5.26 -13.98 -29.41
CA GLY A 244 4.82 -14.62 -30.65
C GLY A 244 4.29 -16.05 -30.51
N PHE A 245 4.23 -16.59 -29.29
CA PHE A 245 3.78 -17.97 -29.04
C PHE A 245 2.33 -18.19 -29.45
N VAL A 246 2.07 -19.31 -30.13
CA VAL A 246 0.74 -19.79 -30.55
C VAL A 246 0.52 -21.18 -29.97
N PHE A 247 -0.51 -21.34 -29.14
CA PHE A 247 -0.78 -22.63 -28.48
C PHE A 247 -1.19 -23.72 -29.44
N HIS A 248 -2.01 -23.40 -30.46
CA HIS A 248 -2.42 -24.35 -31.48
C HIS A 248 -1.25 -24.95 -32.26
N GLU A 249 -0.27 -24.12 -32.64
CA GLU A 249 0.94 -24.59 -33.35
C GLU A 249 1.79 -25.54 -32.50
N LYS A 250 1.81 -25.35 -31.17
CA LYS A 250 2.65 -26.14 -30.27
C LYS A 250 1.96 -27.39 -29.70
N TYR A 251 0.66 -27.29 -29.42
CA TYR A 251 -0.11 -28.30 -28.71
C TYR A 251 -1.23 -28.92 -29.56
N GLY A 252 -1.43 -28.47 -30.81
CA GLY A 252 -2.50 -28.94 -31.67
C GLY A 252 -3.87 -28.42 -31.24
N GLU A 253 -4.93 -29.17 -31.55
CA GLU A 253 -6.31 -28.73 -31.36
C GLU A 253 -6.65 -28.32 -29.91
N ILE A 254 -6.00 -28.92 -28.90
CA ILE A 254 -6.22 -28.55 -27.49
C ILE A 254 -5.78 -27.12 -27.17
N GLY A 255 -4.88 -26.53 -27.97
CA GLY A 255 -4.39 -25.17 -27.83
C GLY A 255 -5.18 -24.14 -28.65
N LYS A 256 -6.22 -24.55 -29.38
CA LYS A 256 -6.97 -23.67 -30.27
C LYS A 256 -7.75 -22.62 -29.48
N GLY A 257 -7.49 -21.34 -29.78
CA GLY A 257 -8.15 -20.22 -29.10
C GLY A 257 -7.67 -19.98 -27.65
N PHE A 258 -6.70 -20.76 -27.17
CA PHE A 258 -6.16 -20.61 -25.82
C PHE A 258 -5.14 -19.47 -25.76
N ILE A 259 -5.56 -18.34 -25.19
CA ILE A 259 -4.73 -17.15 -24.97
C ILE A 259 -5.35 -16.30 -23.86
N HIS A 260 -4.51 -15.55 -23.12
CA HIS A 260 -4.99 -14.55 -22.15
C HIS A 260 -5.12 -13.18 -22.84
N VAL A 261 -6.02 -12.33 -22.34
CA VAL A 261 -6.17 -10.95 -22.82
C VAL A 261 -5.79 -9.98 -21.70
N HIS A 262 -4.89 -9.05 -22.01
CA HIS A 262 -4.33 -8.08 -21.08
C HIS A 262 -4.74 -6.65 -21.45
N HIS A 263 -5.07 -5.84 -20.44
CA HIS A 263 -5.36 -4.42 -20.64
C HIS A 263 -4.05 -3.65 -20.80
N ILE A 264 -3.88 -2.93 -21.91
CA ILE A 264 -2.68 -2.13 -22.19
C ILE A 264 -2.55 -0.97 -21.20
N LYS A 265 -3.69 -0.40 -20.76
CA LYS A 265 -3.75 0.62 -19.71
C LYS A 265 -4.28 -0.01 -18.41
N PRO A 266 -3.62 0.19 -17.25
CA PRO A 266 -4.13 -0.32 -15.98
C PRO A 266 -5.49 0.31 -15.64
N LEU A 267 -6.51 -0.53 -15.42
CA LEU A 267 -7.87 -0.09 -15.07
C LEU A 267 -7.94 0.75 -13.77
N GLY A 268 -6.89 0.75 -12.95
CA GLY A 268 -6.79 1.58 -11.75
C GLY A 268 -6.68 3.09 -12.02
N GLU A 269 -6.36 3.50 -13.25
CA GLU A 269 -6.33 4.92 -13.68
C GLU A 269 -7.68 5.40 -14.24
N ILE A 270 -8.63 4.50 -14.44
CA ILE A 270 -9.94 4.80 -15.05
C ILE A 270 -11.01 4.80 -13.94
N CYS A 271 -11.18 5.93 -13.28
CA CYS A 271 -12.11 6.11 -12.15
C CYS A 271 -13.60 6.27 -12.52
N ALA A 272 -14.04 5.80 -13.69
CA ALA A 272 -15.44 5.90 -14.14
C ALA A 272 -15.86 4.68 -14.96
N GLU A 273 -17.17 4.47 -15.14
CA GLU A 273 -17.71 3.51 -16.12
C GLU A 273 -17.07 3.78 -17.49
N TYR A 274 -16.31 2.81 -18.00
CA TYR A 274 -15.54 2.93 -19.22
C TYR A 274 -15.92 1.83 -20.20
N GLN A 275 -16.27 2.24 -21.42
CA GLN A 275 -16.45 1.32 -22.52
C GLN A 275 -15.08 0.90 -23.03
N VAL A 276 -14.70 -0.35 -22.72
CA VAL A 276 -13.47 -0.97 -23.22
C VAL A 276 -13.53 -1.08 -24.74
N ASP A 277 -12.52 -0.55 -25.42
CA ASP A 277 -12.25 -0.77 -26.84
C ASP A 277 -11.44 -2.07 -26.99
N PRO A 278 -12.03 -3.14 -27.56
CA PRO A 278 -11.36 -4.44 -27.70
C PRO A 278 -10.10 -4.43 -28.55
N ILE A 279 -9.91 -3.40 -29.38
CA ILE A 279 -8.76 -3.25 -30.27
C ILE A 279 -7.71 -2.37 -29.58
N ASN A 280 -8.11 -1.21 -29.06
CA ASN A 280 -7.14 -0.23 -28.55
C ASN A 280 -6.72 -0.43 -27.08
N ASP A 281 -7.55 -1.10 -26.27
CA ASP A 281 -7.26 -1.25 -24.83
C ASP A 281 -6.80 -2.65 -24.45
N LEU A 282 -7.00 -3.65 -25.33
CA LEU A 282 -6.75 -5.04 -25.06
C LEU A 282 -5.68 -5.61 -25.98
N CYS A 283 -4.93 -6.60 -25.49
CA CYS A 283 -3.99 -7.34 -26.32
C CYS A 283 -3.89 -8.81 -25.92
N PRO A 284 -3.71 -9.73 -26.88
CA PRO A 284 -3.49 -11.15 -26.58
C PRO A 284 -2.07 -11.41 -26.08
N VAL A 285 -1.95 -12.09 -24.95
CA VAL A 285 -0.69 -12.49 -24.33
C VAL A 285 -0.75 -13.95 -23.86
N CYS A 286 0.35 -14.70 -23.93
CA CYS A 286 0.37 -16.04 -23.36
C CYS A 286 0.37 -15.97 -21.82
N PRO A 287 -0.07 -17.01 -21.11
CA PRO A 287 -0.06 -17.05 -19.64
C PRO A 287 1.29 -16.69 -19.04
N ASN A 288 2.39 -17.14 -19.64
CA ASN A 288 3.74 -16.83 -19.18
C ASN A 288 4.05 -15.34 -19.29
N CYS A 289 3.79 -14.72 -20.45
CA CYS A 289 4.00 -13.28 -20.63
C CYS A 289 3.03 -12.45 -19.80
N HIS A 290 1.78 -12.92 -19.63
CA HIS A 290 0.79 -12.26 -18.78
C HIS A 290 1.25 -12.24 -17.32
N ALA A 291 1.79 -13.35 -16.83
CA ALA A 291 2.42 -13.40 -15.51
C ALA A 291 3.58 -12.41 -15.43
N MET A 292 4.49 -12.40 -16.42
CA MET A 292 5.65 -11.49 -16.44
C MET A 292 5.24 -10.01 -16.41
N LEU A 293 4.18 -9.61 -17.10
CA LEU A 293 3.66 -8.24 -17.07
C LEU A 293 3.30 -7.81 -15.64
N HIS A 294 2.74 -8.72 -14.84
CA HIS A 294 2.28 -8.44 -13.48
C HIS A 294 3.29 -8.76 -12.37
N MET A 295 4.54 -9.12 -12.72
CA MET A 295 5.59 -9.43 -11.74
C MET A 295 6.04 -8.21 -10.91
N ARG A 296 5.60 -6.99 -11.25
CA ARG A 296 5.78 -5.78 -10.44
C ARG A 296 4.50 -4.94 -10.46
N LYS A 297 4.38 -4.00 -9.51
CA LYS A 297 3.35 -2.94 -9.54
C LYS A 297 4.05 -1.56 -9.55
N PRO A 298 3.75 -0.67 -10.51
CA PRO A 298 2.81 -0.85 -11.64
C PRO A 298 3.33 -1.87 -12.68
N PRO A 299 2.45 -2.56 -13.44
CA PRO A 299 2.84 -3.60 -14.39
C PRO A 299 3.94 -3.16 -15.36
N TYR A 300 4.70 -4.12 -15.88
CA TYR A 300 5.60 -3.85 -17.00
C TYR A 300 4.78 -3.51 -18.25
N SER A 301 5.31 -2.60 -19.07
CA SER A 301 4.80 -2.37 -20.41
C SER A 301 5.14 -3.56 -21.33
N LEU A 302 4.36 -3.72 -22.40
CA LEU A 302 4.63 -4.74 -23.42
C LEU A 302 6.05 -4.62 -23.99
N ASN A 303 6.54 -3.40 -24.19
CA ASN A 303 7.86 -3.14 -24.76
C ASN A 303 8.99 -3.48 -23.79
N GLU A 304 8.80 -3.26 -22.49
CA GLU A 304 9.77 -3.67 -21.48
C GLU A 304 9.96 -5.19 -21.47
N ILE A 305 8.86 -5.95 -21.42
CA ILE A 305 8.96 -7.41 -21.44
C ILE A 305 9.58 -7.89 -22.76
N ARG A 306 9.19 -7.30 -23.91
CA ARG A 306 9.81 -7.62 -25.21
C ARG A 306 11.31 -7.39 -25.21
N ALA A 307 11.80 -6.30 -24.62
CA ALA A 307 13.23 -6.00 -24.53
C ALA A 307 13.99 -6.96 -23.59
N MET A 308 13.30 -7.54 -22.61
CA MET A 308 13.85 -8.53 -21.67
C MET A 308 13.87 -9.96 -22.22
N LEU A 309 13.13 -10.24 -23.31
CA LEU A 309 13.15 -11.55 -23.94
C LEU A 309 14.53 -11.84 -24.52
N LYS A 310 15.20 -12.86 -23.98
CA LYS A 310 16.36 -13.47 -24.61
C LYS A 310 15.86 -14.42 -25.69
N ARG A 311 16.26 -14.18 -26.94
CA ARG A 311 15.97 -15.05 -28.08
C ARG A 311 17.03 -16.11 -28.22
#